data_AF-A0A0N8P1N3-F1
#
_entry.id   AF-A0A0N8P1N3-F1
#
_cell.length_a   1.000
_cell.length_b   1.000
_cell.length_c   1.000
_cell.angle_alpha   90.00
_cell.angle_beta   90.00
_cell.angle_gamma   90.00
#
_symmetry.space_group_name_H-M   'P 1'
#
loop_
_entity.id
_entity.type
_entity.pdbx_description
1 polymer ?
#
loop_
_entity_poly.entity_id
_entity_poly.type
_entity_poly.pdbx_seq_one_letter_code
_entity_poly.pdbx_strand_id
1 'polypeptide(L)'
;MTEEGISVDGNVTFWWDIDPKDRLEASCSVSYFDRGNWQPTVLNIKYKDFCVAMFDPKQFWYKLWTKNIVNAEYVTKMCPLSGTVLILEPYTLKMQFGIDVPLKPGRYKIIIFLSAVDINDWCQTEYKSFYRVFDDSGVQ
;
A
#
# COMPACT_ATOMS: atom_id res chain seq x y z
N MET A 1 12.73 1.65 14.28
CA MET A 1 13.10 0.41 13.57
C MET A 1 14.12 -0.33 14.41
N THR A 2 13.89 -1.60 14.71
CA THR A 2 14.94 -2.48 15.27
C THR A 2 15.50 -3.34 14.13
N GLU A 3 16.62 -4.02 14.35
CA GLU A 3 17.16 -5.00 13.39
C GLU A 3 16.16 -6.14 13.08
N GLU A 4 15.20 -6.36 13.98
CA GLU A 4 14.16 -7.37 13.85
C GLU A 4 12.98 -6.92 12.97
N GLY A 5 12.84 -5.62 12.70
CA GLY A 5 11.81 -5.05 11.82
C GLY A 5 11.09 -3.84 12.40
N ILE A 6 9.86 -3.63 11.94
CA ILE A 6 8.96 -2.57 12.40
C ILE A 6 7.78 -3.23 13.10
N SER A 7 7.52 -2.87 14.36
CA SER A 7 6.27 -3.26 15.03
C SER A 7 5.12 -2.46 14.46
N VAL A 8 4.10 -3.15 13.97
CA VAL A 8 2.90 -2.56 13.38
C VAL A 8 1.69 -3.06 14.15
N ASP A 9 0.85 -2.15 14.60
CA ASP A 9 -0.44 -2.42 15.21
C ASP A 9 -1.46 -1.30 14.89
N GLY A 10 -2.74 -1.58 15.14
CA GLY A 10 -3.79 -0.57 15.08
C GLY A 10 -4.74 -0.71 13.89
N ASN A 11 -5.57 0.32 13.72
CA ASN A 11 -6.67 0.32 12.76
C ASN A 11 -6.38 1.27 11.58
N VAL A 12 -6.66 0.81 10.37
CA VAL A 12 -6.55 1.62 9.15
C VAL A 12 -7.94 1.80 8.57
N THR A 13 -8.44 3.03 8.56
CA THR A 13 -9.74 3.38 7.99
C THR A 13 -9.56 4.01 6.62
N PHE A 14 -10.31 3.53 5.62
CA PHE A 14 -10.38 4.17 4.30
C PHE A 14 -11.47 5.24 4.30
N TRP A 15 -11.06 6.48 4.05
CA TRP A 15 -11.95 7.62 3.93
C TRP A 15 -11.80 8.26 2.55
N TRP A 16 -12.68 7.88 1.63
CA TRP A 16 -12.74 8.38 0.26
C TRP A 16 -14.15 8.22 -0.32
N ASP A 17 -14.48 9.01 -1.33
CA ASP A 17 -15.81 9.04 -1.95
C ASP A 17 -15.77 8.34 -3.31
N ILE A 18 -15.94 7.03 -3.36
CA ILE A 18 -15.80 6.20 -4.58
C ILE A 18 -17.11 5.49 -4.91
N ASP A 19 -17.38 5.22 -6.19
CA ASP A 19 -18.52 4.37 -6.55
C ASP A 19 -18.15 2.90 -6.25
N PRO A 20 -19.02 2.13 -5.59
CA PRO A 20 -18.78 0.71 -5.35
C PRO A 20 -18.53 -0.14 -6.62
N LYS A 21 -18.88 0.35 -7.81
CA LYS A 21 -18.64 -0.30 -9.09
C LYS A 21 -17.27 0.04 -9.70
N ASP A 22 -16.58 1.03 -9.16
CA ASP A 22 -15.27 1.43 -9.66
C ASP A 22 -14.22 0.34 -9.42
N ARG A 23 -13.33 0.16 -10.38
CA ARG A 23 -12.15 -0.68 -10.18
C ARG A 23 -11.08 0.12 -9.44
N LEU A 24 -10.60 -0.43 -8.34
CA LEU A 24 -9.49 0.15 -7.61
C LEU A 24 -8.15 -0.25 -8.21
N GLU A 25 -7.39 0.73 -8.67
CA GLU A 25 -5.98 0.56 -9.03
C GLU A 25 -5.08 1.02 -7.88
N ALA A 26 -3.95 0.34 -7.73
CA ALA A 26 -2.93 0.73 -6.77
C ALA A 26 -1.57 0.81 -7.45
N SER A 27 -0.78 1.80 -7.05
CA SER A 27 0.65 1.85 -7.38
C SER A 27 1.46 2.17 -6.14
N CYS A 28 2.66 1.59 -6.09
CA CYS A 28 3.61 1.81 -5.02
C CYS A 28 4.97 2.05 -5.64
N SER A 29 5.58 3.17 -5.28
CA SER A 29 6.89 3.59 -5.76
C SER A 29 7.79 3.90 -4.58
N VAL A 30 9.00 3.35 -4.62
CA VAL A 30 10.03 3.60 -3.62
C VAL A 30 11.06 4.55 -4.19
N SER A 31 11.33 5.63 -3.46
CA SER A 31 12.39 6.60 -3.77
C SER A 31 13.47 6.56 -2.68
N TYR A 32 14.71 6.80 -3.09
CA TYR A 32 15.87 6.91 -2.21
C TYR A 32 16.34 8.36 -2.14
N PHE A 33 16.65 8.85 -0.95
CA PHE A 33 17.17 10.20 -0.78
C PHE A 33 18.67 10.24 -1.05
N ASP A 34 19.07 10.97 -2.08
CA ASP A 34 20.47 11.19 -2.43
C ASP A 34 20.76 12.67 -2.65
N ARG A 35 21.75 13.20 -1.93
CA ARG A 35 22.29 14.58 -2.08
C ARG A 35 21.23 15.68 -2.20
N GLY A 36 20.18 15.63 -1.38
CA GLY A 36 19.14 16.66 -1.37
C GLY A 36 17.91 16.36 -2.23
N ASN A 37 17.92 15.30 -3.04
CA ASN A 37 16.84 14.96 -3.95
C ASN A 37 16.35 13.52 -3.76
N TRP A 38 15.07 13.30 -4.03
CA TRP A 38 14.48 11.96 -4.08
C TRP A 38 14.70 11.35 -5.46
N GLN A 39 15.44 10.24 -5.51
CA GLN A 39 15.71 9.48 -6.74
C GLN A 39 14.79 8.26 -6.81
N PRO A 40 14.11 8.00 -7.94
CA PRO A 40 13.30 6.80 -8.09
C PRO A 40 14.20 5.56 -8.04
N THR A 41 13.71 4.50 -7.42
CA THR A 41 14.37 3.18 -7.46
C THR A 41 13.70 2.29 -8.49
N VAL A 42 14.25 1.09 -8.72
CA VAL A 42 13.61 0.06 -9.54
C VAL A 42 12.39 -0.59 -8.86
N LEU A 43 12.20 -0.35 -7.56
CA LEU A 43 11.07 -0.88 -6.80
C LEU A 43 9.81 -0.06 -7.07
N ASN A 44 9.12 -0.43 -8.15
CA ASN A 44 7.79 0.10 -8.48
C ASN A 44 6.85 -1.06 -8.77
N ILE A 45 5.67 -1.03 -8.17
CA ILE A 45 4.66 -2.06 -8.35
C ILE A 45 3.33 -1.39 -8.70
N LYS A 46 2.63 -1.92 -9.70
CA LYS A 46 1.27 -1.49 -10.06
C LYS A 46 0.32 -2.69 -10.08
N TYR A 47 -0.85 -2.51 -9.48
CA TYR A 47 -1.95 -3.46 -9.48
C TYR A 47 -3.14 -2.82 -10.19
N LYS A 48 -3.64 -3.48 -11.25
CA LYS A 48 -4.84 -3.04 -11.98
C LYS A 48 -6.13 -3.31 -11.22
N ASP A 49 -6.13 -4.38 -10.44
CA ASP A 49 -7.21 -4.72 -9.53
C ASP A 49 -6.58 -4.90 -8.15
N PHE A 50 -6.55 -3.80 -7.40
CA PHE A 50 -5.99 -3.78 -6.05
C PHE A 50 -6.76 -4.72 -5.14
N CYS A 51 -8.06 -4.88 -5.35
CA CYS A 51 -8.89 -5.67 -4.47
C CYS A 51 -8.62 -7.15 -4.57
N VAL A 52 -8.50 -7.66 -5.79
CA VAL A 52 -8.06 -9.05 -5.98
C VAL A 52 -6.62 -9.22 -5.48
N ALA A 53 -5.73 -8.28 -5.81
CA ALA A 53 -4.31 -8.39 -5.47
C ALA A 53 -4.02 -8.30 -3.96
N MET A 54 -4.81 -7.53 -3.21
CA MET A 54 -4.62 -7.36 -1.76
C MET A 54 -4.83 -8.68 -1.02
N PHE A 55 -5.75 -9.53 -1.49
CA PHE A 55 -6.11 -10.79 -0.84
C PHE A 55 -5.50 -12.05 -1.46
N ASP A 56 -4.79 -11.93 -2.58
CA ASP A 56 -4.10 -13.05 -3.20
C ASP A 56 -2.81 -13.42 -2.39
N PRO A 57 -2.73 -14.65 -1.82
CA PRO A 57 -1.58 -15.08 -1.03
C PRO A 57 -0.23 -15.07 -1.75
N LYS A 58 -0.24 -15.05 -3.08
CA LYS A 58 0.97 -15.00 -3.91
C LYS A 58 1.54 -13.59 -4.00
N GLN A 59 0.72 -12.56 -3.75
CA GLN A 59 1.12 -11.16 -3.90
C GLN A 59 1.96 -10.66 -2.73
N PHE A 60 2.79 -9.67 -3.03
CA PHE A 60 3.68 -9.03 -2.05
C PHE A 60 2.91 -8.42 -0.88
N TRP A 61 1.80 -7.74 -1.15
CA TRP A 61 0.98 -7.08 -0.11
C TRP A 61 0.35 -8.06 0.87
N TYR A 62 -0.08 -9.23 0.42
CA TYR A 62 -0.66 -10.23 1.32
C TYR A 62 0.35 -10.69 2.37
N LYS A 63 1.58 -10.96 1.93
CA LYS A 63 2.66 -11.45 2.80
C LYS A 63 3.13 -10.41 3.81
N LEU A 64 3.09 -9.14 3.44
CA LEU A 64 3.51 -8.04 4.31
C LEU A 64 2.40 -7.59 5.27
N TRP A 65 1.19 -7.39 4.74
CA TRP A 65 0.10 -6.70 5.43
C TRP A 65 -1.11 -7.63 5.60
N THR A 66 -1.76 -8.02 4.50
CA THR A 66 -3.15 -8.52 4.53
C THR A 66 -3.34 -9.74 5.42
N LYS A 67 -2.35 -10.63 5.49
CA LYS A 67 -2.42 -11.83 6.35
C LYS A 67 -2.62 -11.52 7.85
N ASN A 68 -2.28 -10.31 8.29
CA ASN A 68 -2.38 -9.88 9.69
C ASN A 68 -3.66 -9.05 9.95
N ILE A 69 -4.58 -8.99 8.98
CA ILE A 69 -5.87 -8.30 9.14
C ILE A 69 -6.85 -9.27 9.78
N VAL A 70 -7.34 -8.94 10.97
CA VAL A 70 -8.26 -9.79 11.75
C VAL A 70 -9.60 -9.96 11.04
N ASN A 71 -10.14 -8.87 10.49
CA ASN A 71 -11.43 -8.85 9.81
C ASN A 71 -11.31 -9.07 8.30
N ALA A 72 -10.32 -9.84 7.83
CA ALA A 72 -10.04 -10.04 6.41
C ALA A 72 -11.26 -10.56 5.62
N GLU A 73 -12.07 -11.46 6.18
CA GLU A 73 -13.25 -12.01 5.49
C GLU A 73 -14.30 -10.92 5.15
N TYR A 74 -14.50 -9.96 6.06
CA TYR A 74 -15.40 -8.83 5.86
C TYR A 74 -14.83 -7.87 4.81
N VAL A 75 -13.55 -7.52 4.94
CA VAL A 75 -12.89 -6.55 4.06
C VAL A 75 -12.78 -7.09 2.64
N THR A 76 -12.55 -8.39 2.47
CA THR A 76 -12.49 -9.03 1.14
C THR A 76 -13.79 -8.79 0.36
N LYS A 77 -14.93 -8.80 1.06
CA LYS A 77 -16.26 -8.57 0.45
C LYS A 77 -16.56 -7.09 0.18
N MET A 78 -15.89 -6.15 0.86
CA MET A 78 -16.13 -4.70 0.79
C MET A 78 -15.04 -3.89 0.06
N CYS A 79 -14.02 -4.54 -0.47
CA CYS A 79 -12.68 -3.99 -0.67
C CYS A 79 -12.52 -2.56 -1.27
N PRO A 80 -11.72 -1.69 -0.61
CA PRO A 80 -12.23 -0.93 0.52
C PRO A 80 -13.14 0.20 0.04
N LEU A 81 -14.44 0.01 0.20
CA LEU A 81 -15.41 1.07 0.18
C LEU A 81 -15.15 2.07 1.30
N SER A 82 -15.69 3.28 1.14
CA SER A 82 -15.66 4.30 2.18
C SER A 82 -16.13 3.76 3.53
N GLY A 83 -15.39 4.05 4.60
CA GLY A 83 -15.70 3.61 5.95
C GLY A 83 -15.23 2.19 6.29
N THR A 84 -14.59 1.48 5.36
CA THR A 84 -13.98 0.18 5.66
C THR A 84 -12.81 0.37 6.63
N VAL A 85 -12.86 -0.33 7.76
CA VAL A 85 -11.80 -0.35 8.77
C VAL A 85 -11.06 -1.67 8.69
N LEU A 86 -9.74 -1.63 8.50
CA LEU A 86 -8.85 -2.77 8.65
C LEU A 86 -8.33 -2.80 10.09
N ILE A 87 -8.50 -3.93 10.77
CA ILE A 87 -7.96 -4.14 12.11
C ILE A 87 -6.70 -4.98 11.95
N LEU A 88 -5.53 -4.38 12.22
CA LEU A 88 -4.27 -5.11 12.23
C LEU A 88 -3.95 -5.58 13.65
N GLU A 89 -3.78 -6.88 13.80
CA GLU A 89 -3.17 -7.45 14.99
C GLU A 89 -1.69 -7.04 15.09
N PRO A 90 -1.11 -6.88 16.29
CA PRO A 90 0.29 -6.55 16.44
C PRO A 90 1.20 -7.58 15.78
N TYR A 91 2.06 -7.15 14.85
CA TYR A 91 3.05 -8.01 14.20
C TYR A 91 4.34 -7.25 13.87
N THR A 92 5.43 -7.99 13.71
CA THR A 92 6.70 -7.43 13.24
C THR A 92 6.77 -7.51 11.72
N LEU A 93 6.68 -6.35 11.07
CA LEU A 93 6.87 -6.20 9.64
C LEU A 93 8.37 -6.29 9.30
N LYS A 94 8.71 -7.30 8.50
CA LYS A 94 10.02 -7.46 7.87
C LYS A 94 9.88 -7.18 6.38
N MET A 95 10.29 -6.00 5.94
CA MET A 95 10.27 -5.65 4.52
C MET A 95 11.43 -6.35 3.80
N GLN A 96 11.11 -7.41 3.07
CA GLN A 96 12.05 -8.13 2.21
C GLN A 96 11.60 -8.00 0.77
N PHE A 97 12.40 -7.32 -0.04
CA PHE A 97 12.19 -7.22 -1.48
C PHE A 97 13.01 -8.33 -2.17
N GLY A 98 12.38 -9.07 -3.07
CA GLY A 98 13.04 -10.11 -3.87
C GLY A 98 13.88 -9.53 -5.01
N ILE A 99 14.74 -8.57 -4.69
CA ILE A 99 15.66 -7.95 -5.66
C ILE A 99 17.07 -8.52 -5.45
N ASP A 100 17.76 -8.81 -6.56
CA ASP A 100 19.12 -9.35 -6.54
C ASP A 100 20.19 -8.32 -6.12
N VAL A 101 19.78 -7.08 -5.87
CA VAL A 101 20.67 -5.97 -5.48
C VAL A 101 20.37 -5.53 -4.05
N PRO A 102 21.38 -5.45 -3.16
CA PRO A 102 21.18 -4.94 -1.81
C PRO A 102 20.70 -3.49 -1.83
N LEU A 103 19.71 -3.18 -0.99
CA LEU A 103 19.32 -1.79 -0.76
C LEU A 103 20.46 -1.04 -0.06
N LYS A 104 20.77 0.15 -0.57
CA LYS A 104 21.78 1.03 0.03
C LYS A 104 21.29 1.52 1.40
N PRO A 105 22.16 1.64 2.42
CA PRO A 105 21.80 2.32 3.65
C PRO A 105 21.41 3.78 3.38
N GLY A 106 20.33 4.25 4.00
CA GLY A 106 19.91 5.65 3.88
C GLY A 106 18.41 5.82 4.03
N ARG A 107 17.89 6.99 3.65
CA ARG A 107 16.47 7.33 3.78
C ARG A 107 15.70 6.92 2.54
N TYR A 108 14.60 6.21 2.75
CA TYR A 108 13.66 5.83 1.71
C TYR A 108 12.31 6.50 1.95
N LYS A 109 11.58 6.68 0.87
CA LYS A 109 10.20 7.17 0.87
C LYS A 109 9.38 6.22 0.03
N ILE A 110 8.30 5.71 0.63
CA ILE A 110 7.33 4.88 -0.08
C ILE A 110 6.11 5.75 -0.38
N ILE A 111 5.76 5.84 -1.66
CA ILE A 111 4.58 6.55 -2.14
C ILE A 111 3.58 5.50 -2.61
N ILE A 112 2.42 5.47 -1.95
CA ILE A 112 1.31 4.60 -2.34
C ILE A 112 0.19 5.48 -2.90
N PHE A 113 -0.24 5.19 -4.12
CA PHE A 113 -1.41 5.78 -4.74
C PHE A 113 -2.49 4.73 -4.89
N LEU A 114 -3.67 5.01 -4.35
CA LEU A 114 -4.89 4.25 -4.58
C LEU A 114 -5.86 5.12 -5.38
N SER A 115 -6.37 4.62 -6.49
CA SER A 115 -7.27 5.35 -7.39
C SER A 115 -8.47 4.50 -7.79
N ALA A 116 -9.66 5.08 -7.74
CA ALA A 116 -10.86 4.51 -8.34
C ALA A 116 -10.92 4.83 -9.84
N VAL A 117 -11.29 3.84 -10.66
CA VAL A 117 -11.42 3.94 -12.11
C VAL A 117 -12.78 3.38 -12.52
N ASP A 118 -13.65 4.24 -13.06
CA ASP A 118 -14.92 3.79 -13.62
C ASP A 118 -14.66 2.95 -14.88
N ILE A 119 -15.23 1.75 -14.92
CA ILE A 119 -15.11 0.80 -16.02
C ILE A 119 -15.99 1.21 -17.21
N ASN A 120 -17.07 1.95 -16.94
CA ASN A 120 -18.06 2.36 -17.93
C ASN A 120 -17.78 3.73 -18.54
N ASP A 121 -16.81 4.47 -17.99
CA ASP A 121 -16.49 5.78 -18.53
C ASP A 121 -15.56 5.62 -19.74
N TRP A 122 -16.15 5.74 -20.93
CA TRP A 122 -15.44 5.79 -22.20
C TRP A 122 -14.58 7.07 -22.33
N CYS A 123 -14.65 7.98 -21.35
CA CYS A 123 -13.85 9.19 -21.26
C CYS A 123 -13.09 9.20 -19.91
N GLN A 124 -11.77 9.43 -19.95
CA GLN A 124 -10.92 9.45 -18.75
C GLN A 124 -11.25 10.64 -17.85
N THR A 125 -12.12 10.55 -16.84
CA THR A 125 -12.26 11.70 -15.90
C THR A 125 -12.85 11.34 -14.53
N GLU A 126 -11.99 10.90 -13.60
CA GLU A 126 -11.86 11.43 -12.22
C GLU A 126 -11.01 10.47 -11.37
N TYR A 127 -9.74 10.84 -11.10
CA TYR A 127 -8.89 10.10 -10.18
C TYR A 127 -9.12 10.59 -8.75
N LYS A 128 -10.07 9.98 -8.03
CA LYS A 128 -10.12 10.18 -6.57
C LYS A 128 -8.98 9.37 -5.95
N SER A 129 -7.90 10.08 -5.62
CA SER A 129 -6.65 9.49 -5.18
C SER A 129 -6.49 9.60 -3.67
N PHE A 130 -6.37 8.48 -2.98
CA PHE A 130 -5.88 8.48 -1.61
C PHE A 130 -4.36 8.27 -1.63
N TYR A 131 -3.62 9.23 -1.07
CA TYR A 131 -2.16 9.13 -0.94
C TYR A 131 -1.79 9.02 0.54
N ARG A 132 -0.98 8.03 0.87
CA ARG A 132 -0.29 7.97 2.16
C ARG A 132 1.20 7.89 1.88
N VAL A 133 1.93 8.88 2.37
CA VAL A 133 3.40 8.86 2.36
C VAL A 133 3.82 8.22 3.66
N PHE A 134 4.50 7.08 3.57
CA PHE A 134 5.26 6.54 4.70
C PHE A 134 6.66 7.12 4.57
N ASP A 135 6.96 8.10 5.42
CA ASP A 135 8.29 8.67 5.56
C ASP A 135 8.88 8.18 6.89
N ASP A 136 10.08 7.62 6.84
CA ASP A 136 10.84 7.17 8.03
C ASP A 136 11.37 8.36 8.86
N SER A 137 11.02 9.61 8.51
CA SER A 137 11.53 10.84 9.13
C SER A 137 10.98 11.19 10.52
N GLY A 138 10.32 10.26 11.23
CA GLY A 138 9.60 10.58 12.47
C GLY A 138 9.63 9.50 13.56
N VAL A 139 10.82 9.02 13.94
CA VAL A 139 11.02 8.42 15.27
C VAL A 139 12.29 9.03 15.87
N GLN A 140 12.10 10.10 16.63
CA GLN A 140 13.02 10.50 17.71
C GLN A 140 12.61 9.79 18.99
#